data_AF-A0A1H1VXG8-F1
#
_entry.id   AF-A0A1H1VXG8-F1
#
_cell.length_a   1.000
_cell.length_b   1.000
_cell.length_c   1.000
_cell.angle_alpha   90.00
_cell.angle_beta   90.00
_cell.angle_gamma   90.00
#
_symmetry.space_group_name_H-M   'P 1'
#
loop_
_entity.id
_entity.type
_entity.pdbx_description
1 polymer ?
#
loop_
_entity_poly.entity_id
_entity_poly.type
_entity_poly.pdbx_seq_one_letter_code
_entity_poly.pdbx_strand_id
1 'polypeptide(L)'
;MSNSRKQQDLITSPSGVYQYYLTLPKYLSSNPRLPVQIRWSLGRDAALARTLARLLDAELSLIQKPGATLVTPELVRERLKQANAWLKRTLENAKNPWGTLPTPAELAQTDLSTGKQRLVEDSAKRATLFSHTPGGELILSIKPSQVLQLALNLQFDRIDWPLGITDHAQGQDAAVYALTAVAKLEQHTPNADLRHSATFRALALYEYLCYARPDCGAALPEIPTDLPGSLAAFRIHSTLTSLSWPTPKKSAFLTRQLTSGLYRLEMTSCAMKNQYPILATRSFQLTLPTTSAIVATLLKERLASAVESTLQLNLRLAATETSLAKAHQQLEGLVV
;
A
#
# COMPACT_ATOMS: atom_id res chain seq x y z
N MET A 1 5.29 -19.23 -28.08
CA MET A 1 5.26 -17.80 -27.71
C MET A 1 3.81 -17.38 -27.54
N SER A 2 3.35 -17.12 -26.31
CA SER A 2 2.04 -16.50 -26.05
C SER A 2 2.10 -15.75 -24.72
N ASN A 3 2.75 -14.59 -24.73
CA ASN A 3 2.73 -13.64 -23.63
C ASN A 3 1.51 -12.72 -23.79
N SER A 4 0.32 -13.23 -23.49
CA SER A 4 -0.83 -12.37 -23.18
C SER A 4 -0.72 -11.95 -21.70
N ARG A 5 0.28 -11.12 -21.38
CA ARG A 5 0.18 -10.29 -20.16
C ARG A 5 -1.03 -9.40 -20.38
N LYS A 6 -2.07 -9.60 -19.58
CA LYS A 6 -3.22 -8.70 -19.44
C LYS A 6 -2.68 -7.30 -19.18
N GLN A 7 -2.52 -6.50 -20.23
CA GLN A 7 -2.38 -5.06 -20.11
C GLN A 7 -3.71 -4.59 -19.55
N GLN A 8 -3.65 -4.07 -18.32
CA GLN A 8 -4.78 -3.41 -17.68
C GLN A 8 -5.26 -2.29 -18.62
N ASP A 9 -6.57 -2.25 -18.88
CA ASP A 9 -7.25 -1.28 -19.76
C ASP A 9 -7.29 0.14 -19.13
N LEU A 10 -6.10 0.65 -18.78
CA LEU A 10 -5.86 1.98 -18.25
C LEU A 10 -5.26 2.85 -19.34
N ILE A 11 -6.07 3.77 -19.84
CA ILE A 11 -5.63 4.78 -20.80
C ILE A 11 -5.52 6.11 -20.05
N THR A 12 -4.40 6.80 -20.21
CA THR A 12 -4.25 8.16 -19.68
C THR A 12 -4.73 9.15 -20.73
N SER A 13 -5.67 10.01 -20.35
CA SER A 13 -6.11 11.12 -21.19
C SER A 13 -5.02 12.20 -21.28
N PRO A 14 -5.06 13.11 -22.29
CA PRO A 14 -4.11 14.21 -22.42
C PRO A 14 -4.03 15.13 -21.19
N SER A 15 -5.08 15.15 -20.35
CA SER A 15 -5.14 15.91 -19.11
C SER A 15 -4.61 15.15 -17.87
N GLY A 16 -3.97 13.99 -18.07
CA GLY A 16 -3.39 13.18 -17.00
C GLY A 16 -4.41 12.37 -16.19
N VAL A 17 -5.67 12.29 -16.64
CA VAL A 17 -6.72 11.50 -15.97
C VAL A 17 -6.72 10.09 -16.53
N TYR A 18 -6.64 9.10 -15.64
CA TYR A 18 -6.78 7.68 -15.97
C TYR A 18 -8.22 7.34 -16.33
N GLN A 19 -8.41 6.51 -17.35
CA GLN A 19 -9.70 6.09 -17.85
C GLN A 19 -9.78 4.56 -17.90
N TYR A 20 -10.90 4.02 -17.42
CA TYR A 20 -11.31 2.66 -17.68
C TYR A 20 -11.91 2.56 -19.07
N TYR A 21 -11.46 1.57 -19.84
CA TYR A 21 -11.93 1.33 -21.18
C TYR A 21 -12.54 -0.07 -21.30
N LEU A 22 -13.77 -0.16 -21.80
CA LEU A 22 -14.42 -1.43 -22.12
C LEU A 22 -15.10 -1.36 -23.48
N THR A 23 -14.75 -2.27 -24.38
CA THR A 23 -15.46 -2.47 -25.65
C THR A 23 -16.41 -3.66 -25.52
N LEU A 24 -17.69 -3.47 -25.86
CA LEU A 24 -18.65 -4.57 -25.83
C LEU A 24 -18.41 -5.53 -27.00
N PRO A 25 -18.62 -6.85 -26.80
CA PRO A 25 -18.61 -7.82 -27.89
C PRO A 25 -19.58 -7.45 -29.02
N LYS A 26 -19.23 -7.79 -30.27
CA LYS A 26 -20.00 -7.40 -31.47
C LYS A 26 -21.49 -7.74 -31.40
N TYR A 27 -21.83 -8.90 -30.83
CA TYR A 27 -23.21 -9.37 -30.71
C TYR A 27 -24.06 -8.56 -29.71
N LEU A 28 -23.41 -7.87 -28.77
CA LEU A 28 -24.07 -6.92 -27.85
C LEU A 28 -24.05 -5.50 -28.43
N SER A 29 -22.95 -5.09 -29.04
CA SER A 29 -22.79 -3.75 -29.60
C SER A 29 -23.68 -3.48 -30.82
N SER A 30 -24.23 -4.51 -31.45
CA SER A 30 -25.24 -4.38 -32.51
C SER A 30 -26.61 -3.96 -31.98
N ASN A 31 -26.85 -4.02 -30.66
CA ASN A 31 -28.08 -3.53 -30.06
C ASN A 31 -27.99 -2.01 -29.84
N PRO A 32 -28.89 -1.19 -30.42
CA PRO A 32 -28.83 0.27 -30.34
C PRO A 32 -29.04 0.81 -28.91
N ARG A 33 -29.55 0.00 -27.98
CA ARG A 33 -29.75 0.39 -26.57
C ARG A 33 -28.48 0.31 -25.73
N LEU A 34 -27.39 -0.26 -26.27
CA LEU A 34 -26.13 -0.44 -25.57
C LEU A 34 -25.03 0.45 -26.18
N PRO A 35 -24.14 1.01 -25.36
CA PRO A 35 -22.98 1.72 -25.87
C PRO A 35 -22.00 0.72 -26.49
N VAL A 36 -21.46 1.03 -27.67
CA VAL A 36 -20.41 0.20 -28.29
C VAL A 36 -19.15 0.15 -27.42
N GLN A 37 -18.82 1.29 -26.81
CA GLN A 37 -17.65 1.46 -25.94
C GLN A 37 -18.02 2.26 -24.70
N ILE A 38 -17.34 1.94 -23.61
CA ILE A 38 -17.44 2.60 -22.33
C ILE A 38 -16.10 3.23 -22.00
N ARG A 39 -16.15 4.50 -21.59
CA ARG A 39 -15.00 5.26 -21.11
C ARG A 39 -15.41 5.93 -19.80
N TRP A 40 -14.87 5.46 -18.69
CA TRP A 40 -15.13 6.03 -17.37
C TRP A 40 -13.86 6.60 -16.77
N SER A 41 -13.95 7.81 -16.21
CA SER A 41 -12.83 8.42 -15.50
C SER A 41 -12.58 7.70 -14.18
N LEU A 42 -11.31 7.38 -13.91
CA LEU A 42 -10.83 6.76 -12.67
C LEU A 42 -10.07 7.74 -11.76
N GLY A 43 -9.96 9.01 -12.18
CA GLY A 43 -9.20 10.03 -11.47
C GLY A 43 -7.74 10.14 -11.91
N ARG A 44 -6.93 10.86 -11.14
CA ARG A 44 -5.52 11.15 -11.46
C ARG A 44 -4.52 10.29 -10.68
N ASP A 45 -4.99 9.57 -9.67
CA ASP A 45 -4.15 8.67 -8.88
C ASP A 45 -4.01 7.33 -9.64
N ALA A 46 -2.77 6.98 -9.99
CA ALA A 46 -2.47 5.77 -10.75
C ALA A 46 -2.77 4.49 -9.98
N ALA A 47 -2.44 4.44 -8.69
CA ALA A 47 -2.66 3.27 -7.84
C ALA A 47 -4.15 3.03 -7.61
N LEU A 48 -4.91 4.12 -7.39
CA LEU A 48 -6.36 4.13 -7.31
C LEU A 48 -6.97 3.59 -8.60
N ALA A 49 -6.53 4.13 -9.75
CA ALA A 49 -7.05 3.78 -11.05
C ALA A 49 -6.79 2.30 -11.38
N ARG A 50 -5.59 1.77 -11.08
CA ARG A 50 -5.28 0.34 -11.19
C ARG A 50 -6.20 -0.54 -10.33
N THR A 51 -6.44 -0.12 -9.10
CA THR A 51 -7.33 -0.85 -8.18
C THR A 51 -8.76 -0.86 -8.71
N LEU A 52 -9.27 0.29 -9.13
CA LEU A 52 -10.61 0.44 -9.68
C LEU A 52 -10.80 -0.35 -10.97
N ALA A 53 -9.84 -0.28 -11.90
CA ALA A 53 -9.90 -1.02 -13.16
C ALA A 53 -10.00 -2.54 -12.90
N ARG A 54 -9.20 -3.08 -11.98
CA ARG A 54 -9.25 -4.50 -11.60
C ARG A 54 -10.60 -4.91 -11.02
N LEU A 55 -11.20 -4.07 -10.18
CA LEU A 55 -12.53 -4.34 -9.59
C LEU A 55 -13.63 -4.26 -10.66
N LEU A 56 -13.55 -3.30 -11.58
CA LEU A 56 -14.46 -3.18 -12.71
C LEU A 56 -14.35 -4.38 -13.65
N ASP A 57 -13.13 -4.84 -13.95
CA ASP A 57 -12.91 -6.04 -14.76
C ASP A 57 -13.52 -7.28 -14.13
N ALA A 58 -13.39 -7.43 -12.81
CA ALA A 58 -14.01 -8.53 -12.09
C ALA A 58 -15.55 -8.48 -12.15
N GLU A 59 -16.13 -7.31 -11.88
CA GLU A 59 -17.59 -7.09 -11.90
C GLU A 59 -18.19 -7.28 -13.30
N LEU A 60 -17.50 -6.80 -14.34
CA LEU A 60 -17.97 -6.82 -15.73
C LEU A 60 -17.49 -8.06 -16.51
N SER A 61 -16.78 -8.97 -15.85
CA SER A 61 -16.23 -10.19 -16.46
C SER A 61 -17.30 -11.04 -17.16
N LEU A 62 -18.51 -11.13 -16.60
CA LEU A 62 -19.64 -11.85 -17.21
C LEU A 62 -20.05 -11.29 -18.57
N ILE A 63 -19.86 -9.99 -18.81
CA ILE A 63 -20.17 -9.35 -20.10
C ILE A 63 -19.13 -9.72 -21.15
N GLN A 64 -17.85 -9.79 -20.75
CA GLN A 64 -16.74 -10.13 -21.65
C GLN A 64 -16.60 -11.63 -21.89
N LYS A 65 -16.91 -12.44 -20.87
CA LYS A 65 -16.70 -13.90 -20.82
C LYS A 65 -17.93 -14.58 -20.22
N PRO A 66 -19.05 -14.63 -20.97
CA PRO A 66 -20.34 -15.12 -20.45
C PRO A 66 -20.34 -16.60 -20.05
N GLY A 67 -19.38 -17.40 -20.55
CA GLY A 67 -19.39 -18.85 -20.35
C GLY A 67 -20.69 -19.45 -20.90
N ALA A 68 -21.38 -20.26 -20.08
CA ALA A 68 -22.70 -20.81 -20.41
C ALA A 68 -23.87 -19.86 -20.07
N THR A 69 -23.59 -18.68 -19.51
CA THR A 69 -24.63 -17.73 -19.05
C THR A 69 -25.18 -16.96 -20.25
N LEU A 70 -26.51 -16.93 -20.40
CA LEU A 70 -27.15 -16.08 -21.40
C LEU A 70 -27.02 -14.60 -20.97
N VAL A 71 -26.22 -13.82 -21.70
CA VAL A 71 -26.06 -12.39 -21.45
C VAL A 71 -27.01 -11.61 -22.37
N THR A 72 -28.11 -11.14 -21.80
CA THR A 72 -29.11 -10.33 -22.51
C THR A 72 -28.73 -8.84 -22.51
N PRO A 73 -29.18 -8.06 -23.51
CA PRO A 73 -28.93 -6.61 -23.54
C PRO A 73 -29.43 -5.88 -22.28
N GLU A 74 -30.57 -6.30 -21.72
CA GLU A 74 -31.14 -5.73 -20.50
C GLU A 74 -30.24 -5.97 -19.28
N LEU A 75 -29.70 -7.18 -19.14
CA LEU A 75 -28.76 -7.53 -18.07
C LEU A 75 -27.47 -6.70 -18.19
N VAL A 76 -26.93 -6.57 -19.39
CA VAL A 76 -25.73 -5.75 -19.67
C VAL A 76 -25.99 -4.30 -19.25
N ARG A 77 -27.10 -3.70 -19.70
CA ARG A 77 -27.45 -2.33 -19.36
C ARG A 77 -27.54 -2.12 -17.84
N GLU A 78 -28.18 -3.04 -17.13
CA GLU A 78 -28.32 -2.94 -15.67
C GLU A 78 -26.97 -3.07 -14.96
N ARG A 79 -26.14 -4.04 -15.36
CA ARG A 79 -24.78 -4.20 -14.81
C ARG A 79 -23.90 -2.97 -15.04
N LEU A 80 -23.93 -2.40 -16.24
CA LEU A 80 -23.20 -1.17 -16.55
C LEU A 80 -23.68 0.01 -15.70
N LYS A 81 -24.99 0.14 -15.49
CA LYS A 81 -25.57 1.18 -14.63
C LYS A 81 -25.12 1.00 -13.18
N GLN A 82 -25.18 -0.23 -12.65
CA GLN A 82 -24.76 -0.56 -11.30
C GLN A 82 -23.26 -0.31 -11.09
N ALA A 83 -22.41 -0.77 -12.01
CA ALA A 83 -20.97 -0.58 -11.96
C ALA A 83 -20.60 0.91 -12.01
N ASN A 84 -21.23 1.72 -12.87
CA ASN A 84 -20.98 3.16 -12.92
C ASN A 84 -21.45 3.87 -11.64
N ALA A 85 -22.61 3.51 -11.09
CA ALA A 85 -23.11 4.06 -9.83
C ALA A 85 -22.24 3.67 -8.63
N TRP A 86 -21.71 2.44 -8.63
CA TRP A 86 -20.69 1.99 -7.68
C TRP A 86 -19.40 2.80 -7.83
N LEU A 87 -18.86 2.92 -9.04
CA LEU A 87 -17.63 3.66 -9.32
C LEU A 87 -17.72 5.11 -8.84
N LYS A 88 -18.83 5.80 -9.12
CA LYS A 88 -19.06 7.17 -8.65
C LYS A 88 -19.04 7.26 -7.12
N ARG A 89 -19.81 6.43 -6.42
CA ARG A 89 -19.84 6.41 -4.95
C ARG A 89 -18.46 6.11 -4.36
N THR A 90 -17.74 5.18 -4.98
CA THR A 90 -16.39 4.81 -4.60
C THR A 90 -15.40 5.97 -4.74
N LEU A 91 -15.43 6.68 -5.86
CA LEU A 91 -14.58 7.86 -6.09
C LEU A 91 -14.92 8.99 -5.11
N GLU A 92 -16.20 9.21 -4.80
CA GLU A 92 -16.64 10.16 -3.77
C GLU A 92 -16.05 9.79 -2.40
N ASN A 93 -16.09 8.52 -2.00
CA ASN A 93 -15.50 8.04 -0.74
C ASN A 93 -13.97 8.21 -0.70
N ALA A 94 -13.31 8.24 -1.85
CA ALA A 94 -11.87 8.42 -1.96
C ALA A 94 -11.43 9.90 -2.03
N LYS A 95 -12.35 10.87 -2.05
CA LYS A 95 -12.02 12.30 -2.20
C LYS A 95 -11.21 12.91 -1.06
N ASN A 96 -11.44 12.48 0.18
CA ASN A 96 -10.64 12.90 1.33
C ASN A 96 -9.90 11.70 1.93
N PRO A 97 -8.82 11.24 1.29
CA PRO A 97 -8.14 10.06 1.77
C PRO A 97 -7.31 10.35 3.02
N TRP A 98 -6.85 11.60 3.19
CA TRP A 98 -6.03 12.12 4.27
C TRP A 98 -6.76 12.27 5.62
N GLY A 99 -8.09 12.36 5.61
CA GLY A 99 -8.88 12.44 6.83
C GLY A 99 -8.58 13.73 7.60
N THR A 100 -7.95 13.60 8.77
CA THR A 100 -7.57 14.72 9.65
C THR A 100 -6.10 15.14 9.50
N LEU A 101 -5.30 14.39 8.74
CA LEU A 101 -3.96 14.83 8.36
C LEU A 101 -4.05 15.91 7.27
N PRO A 102 -3.15 16.91 7.27
CA PRO A 102 -3.03 17.81 6.13
C PRO A 102 -2.57 17.03 4.89
N THR A 103 -2.98 17.47 3.71
CA THR A 103 -2.40 16.99 2.46
C THR A 103 -0.95 17.45 2.32
N PRO A 104 -0.14 16.87 1.40
CA PRO A 104 1.25 17.26 1.24
C PRO A 104 1.42 18.75 0.89
N ALA A 105 0.54 19.26 0.03
CA ALA A 105 0.52 20.67 -0.35
C ALA A 105 0.10 21.59 0.82
N GLU A 106 -0.89 21.19 1.61
CA GLU A 106 -1.30 21.95 2.81
C GLU A 106 -0.16 21.99 3.84
N LEU A 107 0.50 20.86 4.11
CA LEU A 107 1.64 20.80 5.03
C LEU A 107 2.76 21.76 4.60
N ALA A 108 3.03 21.86 3.29
CA ALA A 108 4.07 22.74 2.76
C ALA A 108 3.80 24.23 3.02
N GLN A 109 2.54 24.59 3.28
CA GLN A 109 2.12 25.96 3.60
C GLN A 109 2.05 26.23 5.11
N THR A 110 2.33 25.24 5.95
CA THR A 110 2.36 25.41 7.41
C THR A 110 3.73 25.83 7.92
N ASP A 111 3.81 26.14 9.22
CA ASP A 111 5.09 26.36 9.87
C ASP A 111 5.92 25.07 9.95
N LEU A 112 7.09 25.08 9.30
CA LEU A 112 8.04 23.97 9.26
C LEU A 112 9.13 24.05 10.34
N SER A 113 8.99 24.96 11.32
CA SER A 113 9.95 25.16 12.41
C SER A 113 10.30 23.88 13.16
N THR A 114 9.33 22.99 13.40
CA THR A 114 9.57 21.69 14.05
C THR A 114 10.51 20.81 13.23
N GLY A 115 10.37 20.78 11.90
CA GLY A 115 11.29 20.05 11.02
C GLY A 115 12.69 20.63 11.03
N LYS A 116 12.82 21.98 11.06
CA LYS A 116 14.11 22.67 11.17
C LYS A 116 14.83 22.30 12.47
N GLN A 117 14.13 22.38 13.60
CA GLN A 117 14.69 22.02 14.90
C GLN A 117 15.16 20.56 14.92
N ARG A 118 14.30 19.64 14.46
CA ARG A 118 14.64 18.20 14.39
C ARG A 118 15.83 17.94 13.48
N LEU A 119 15.92 18.62 12.35
CA LEU A 119 17.06 18.49 11.43
C LEU A 119 18.36 18.90 12.13
N VAL A 120 18.38 20.05 12.82
CA VAL A 120 19.56 20.53 13.56
C VAL A 120 19.96 19.54 14.65
N GLU A 121 19.01 19.09 15.47
CA GLU A 121 19.26 18.15 16.57
C GLU A 121 19.79 16.80 16.08
N ASP A 122 19.24 16.27 14.99
CA ASP A 122 19.68 15.00 14.44
C ASP A 122 21.03 15.13 13.72
N SER A 123 21.27 16.23 13.02
CA SER A 123 22.53 16.51 12.31
C SER A 123 23.70 16.69 13.29
N ALA A 124 23.44 17.18 14.50
CA ALA A 124 24.43 17.26 15.56
C ALA A 124 24.88 15.88 16.09
N LYS A 125 24.08 14.83 15.88
CA LYS A 125 24.32 13.48 16.42
C LYS A 125 24.79 12.49 15.36
N ARG A 126 24.44 12.72 14.09
CA ARG A 126 24.68 11.79 12.97
C ARG A 126 24.56 12.51 11.63
N ALA A 127 25.08 11.89 10.57
CA ALA A 127 24.79 12.31 9.21
C ALA A 127 23.29 12.10 8.90
N THR A 128 22.57 13.19 8.66
CA THR A 128 21.13 13.23 8.31
C THR A 128 20.92 13.38 6.81
N LEU A 129 21.74 14.19 6.16
CA LEU A 129 21.80 14.38 4.71
C LEU A 129 23.18 14.00 4.22
N PHE A 130 23.24 13.03 3.30
CA PHE A 130 24.49 12.55 2.72
C PHE A 130 24.26 12.09 1.28
N SER A 131 25.33 11.90 0.52
CA SER A 131 25.29 11.25 -0.79
C SER A 131 26.24 10.06 -0.79
N HIS A 132 25.91 9.01 -1.55
CA HIS A 132 26.81 7.86 -1.71
C HIS A 132 28.02 8.17 -2.59
N THR A 133 27.88 9.14 -3.50
CA THR A 133 28.91 9.58 -4.42
C THR A 133 29.04 11.11 -4.37
N PRO A 134 30.26 11.67 -4.51
CA PRO A 134 30.44 13.11 -4.60
C PRO A 134 29.61 13.71 -5.74
N GLY A 135 28.77 14.71 -5.43
CA GLY A 135 27.83 15.31 -6.39
C GLY A 135 26.63 14.44 -6.77
N GLY A 136 26.48 13.26 -6.15
CA GLY A 136 25.34 12.38 -6.35
C GLY A 136 24.08 12.83 -5.61
N GLU A 137 23.00 12.06 -5.78
CA GLU A 137 21.72 12.29 -5.12
C GLU A 137 21.86 12.31 -3.59
N LEU A 138 21.22 13.31 -2.97
CA LEU A 138 21.13 13.42 -1.52
C LEU A 138 20.10 12.44 -0.98
N ILE A 139 20.47 11.83 0.13
CA ILE A 139 19.70 10.84 0.88
C ILE A 139 19.43 11.42 2.26
N LEU A 140 18.16 11.44 2.63
CA LEU A 140 17.71 11.77 3.97
C LEU A 140 17.65 10.49 4.82
N SER A 141 18.47 10.41 5.85
CA SER A 141 18.38 9.36 6.87
C SER A 141 17.45 9.79 8.00
N ILE A 142 16.28 9.16 8.08
CA ILE A 142 15.29 9.35 9.14
C ILE A 142 15.48 8.26 10.20
N LYS A 143 15.85 8.67 11.41
CA LYS A 143 15.78 7.79 12.58
C LYS A 143 14.38 7.87 13.20
N PRO A 144 13.68 6.75 13.39
CA PRO A 144 12.36 6.81 13.97
C PRO A 144 12.42 7.11 15.46
N SER A 145 11.44 7.87 15.94
CA SER A 145 11.12 7.91 17.36
C SER A 145 10.37 6.63 17.76
N GLN A 146 10.29 6.36 19.07
CA GLN A 146 9.44 5.29 19.58
C GLN A 146 7.97 5.49 19.17
N VAL A 147 7.50 6.75 19.11
CA VAL A 147 6.15 7.08 18.67
C VAL A 147 5.94 6.69 17.22
N LEU A 148 6.89 6.99 16.33
CA LEU A 148 6.79 6.61 14.92
C LEU A 148 6.82 5.08 14.73
N GLN A 149 7.70 4.37 15.45
CA GLN A 149 7.74 2.90 15.41
C GLN A 149 6.40 2.27 15.83
N LEU A 150 5.82 2.77 16.93
CA LEU A 150 4.49 2.34 17.39
C LEU A 150 3.41 2.69 16.37
N ALA A 151 3.51 3.89 15.77
CA ALA A 151 2.53 4.39 14.83
C ALA A 151 2.48 3.57 13.54
N LEU A 152 3.64 3.11 13.06
CA LEU A 152 3.79 2.24 11.88
C LEU A 152 3.73 0.74 12.21
N ASN A 153 3.61 0.38 13.50
CA ASN A 153 3.68 -1.00 14.00
C ASN A 153 4.91 -1.78 13.44
N LEU A 154 6.05 -1.08 13.43
CA LEU A 154 7.30 -1.49 12.78
C LEU A 154 8.50 -1.06 13.63
N GLN A 155 9.37 -2.00 13.95
CA GLN A 155 10.66 -1.73 14.61
C GLN A 155 11.75 -1.61 13.55
N PHE A 156 12.35 -0.43 13.45
CA PHE A 156 13.42 -0.17 12.49
C PHE A 156 14.39 0.85 13.04
N ASP A 157 15.63 0.78 12.57
CA ASP A 157 16.72 1.61 13.06
C ASP A 157 16.83 2.90 12.25
N ARG A 158 16.58 2.83 10.94
CA ARG A 158 16.56 3.99 10.05
C ARG A 158 15.77 3.74 8.76
N ILE A 159 15.27 4.82 8.17
CA ILE A 159 14.79 4.89 6.78
C ILE A 159 15.72 5.82 6.03
N ASP A 160 16.33 5.31 4.95
CA ASP A 160 17.10 6.14 4.03
C ASP A 160 16.20 6.45 2.83
N TRP A 161 15.91 7.74 2.64
CA TRP A 161 15.03 8.21 1.60
C TRP A 161 15.80 9.04 0.55
N PRO A 162 15.87 8.60 -0.71
CA PRO A 162 16.51 9.36 -1.77
C PRO A 162 15.66 10.58 -2.14
N LEU A 163 16.26 11.76 -2.24
CA LEU A 163 15.53 13.03 -2.42
C LEU A 163 15.38 13.49 -3.88
N GLY A 164 16.09 12.88 -4.83
CA GLY A 164 16.11 13.31 -6.23
C GLY A 164 16.81 14.63 -6.44
N ILE A 165 17.57 15.10 -5.44
CA ILE A 165 18.17 16.43 -5.35
C ILE A 165 19.68 16.26 -5.14
N THR A 166 20.48 17.01 -5.88
CA THR A 166 21.94 17.09 -5.68
C THR A 166 22.36 18.37 -4.95
N ASP A 167 21.53 19.42 -5.01
CA ASP A 167 21.79 20.69 -4.34
C ASP A 167 21.51 20.61 -2.83
N HIS A 168 22.49 21.01 -2.02
CA HIS A 168 22.39 20.88 -0.57
C HIS A 168 21.33 21.80 0.06
N ALA A 169 21.10 23.01 -0.49
CA ALA A 169 20.10 23.92 0.07
C ALA A 169 18.68 23.39 -0.19
N GLN A 170 18.40 22.97 -1.43
CA GLN A 170 17.14 22.30 -1.78
C GLN A 170 16.95 21.00 -0.99
N GLY A 171 18.03 20.23 -0.79
CA GLY A 171 18.00 19.01 0.02
C GLY A 171 17.67 19.28 1.50
N GLN A 172 18.17 20.39 2.05
CA GLN A 172 17.82 20.84 3.40
C GLN A 172 16.34 21.21 3.50
N ASP A 173 15.79 21.96 2.54
CA ASP A 173 14.37 22.32 2.53
C ASP A 173 13.47 21.08 2.42
N ALA A 174 13.83 20.13 1.56
CA ALA A 174 13.14 18.84 1.42
C ALA A 174 13.20 18.01 2.72
N ALA A 175 14.36 17.99 3.40
CA ALA A 175 14.52 17.33 4.69
C ALA A 175 13.69 17.97 5.80
N VAL A 176 13.65 19.30 5.86
CA VAL A 176 12.82 20.05 6.80
C VAL A 176 11.35 19.71 6.61
N TYR A 177 10.88 19.69 5.36
CA TYR A 177 9.52 19.28 5.04
C TYR A 177 9.22 17.84 5.50
N ALA A 178 10.08 16.89 5.11
CA ALA A 178 9.92 15.48 5.46
C ALA A 178 9.92 15.24 6.99
N LEU A 179 10.81 15.91 7.74
CA LEU A 179 10.85 15.79 9.20
C LEU A 179 9.66 16.46 9.88
N THR A 180 9.11 17.53 9.30
CA THR A 180 7.84 18.11 9.76
C THR A 180 6.69 17.13 9.52
N ALA A 181 6.66 16.45 8.37
CA ALA A 181 5.67 15.42 8.09
C ALA A 181 5.74 14.25 9.09
N VAL A 182 6.95 13.79 9.41
CA VAL A 182 7.16 12.77 10.45
C VAL A 182 6.61 13.23 11.80
N ALA A 183 6.87 14.48 12.20
CA ALA A 183 6.32 15.03 13.45
C ALA A 183 4.78 15.07 13.45
N LYS A 184 4.16 15.41 12.32
CA LYS A 184 2.69 15.36 12.19
C LYS A 184 2.14 13.95 12.31
N LEU A 185 2.82 12.95 11.75
CA LEU A 185 2.41 11.55 11.89
C LEU A 185 2.54 11.04 13.33
N GLU A 186 3.57 11.48 14.05
CA GLU A 186 3.78 11.16 15.46
C GLU A 186 2.71 11.79 16.36
N GLN A 187 2.19 12.96 16.01
CA GLN A 187 1.12 13.66 16.74
C GLN A 187 -0.29 13.24 16.31
N HIS A 188 -0.42 12.49 15.21
CA HIS A 188 -1.72 12.15 14.64
C HIS A 188 -2.45 11.07 15.43
N THR A 189 -3.60 11.45 15.98
CA THR A 189 -4.58 10.53 16.57
C THR A 189 -5.57 10.10 15.49
N PRO A 190 -5.55 8.83 15.05
CA PRO A 190 -6.47 8.35 14.03
C PRO A 190 -7.90 8.34 14.55
N ASN A 191 -8.86 8.56 13.66
CA ASN A 191 -10.28 8.36 13.95
C ASN A 191 -10.50 6.94 14.51
N ALA A 192 -11.39 6.81 15.50
CA ALA A 192 -11.67 5.52 16.15
C ALA A 192 -12.10 4.43 15.15
N ASP A 193 -12.75 4.81 14.06
CA ASP A 193 -13.22 3.91 13.01
C ASP A 193 -12.15 3.55 11.96
N LEU A 194 -10.96 4.17 12.02
CA LEU A 194 -9.89 3.92 11.06
C LEU A 194 -9.27 2.54 11.29
N ARG A 195 -9.62 1.59 10.43
CA ARG A 195 -8.98 0.27 10.36
C ARG A 195 -7.58 0.39 9.78
N HIS A 196 -6.68 -0.51 10.19
CA HIS A 196 -5.29 -0.60 9.69
C HIS A 196 -4.52 0.74 9.77
N SER A 197 -4.57 1.39 10.93
CA SER A 197 -3.95 2.70 11.16
C SER A 197 -2.45 2.75 10.82
N ALA A 198 -1.72 1.64 10.99
CA ALA A 198 -0.32 1.52 10.59
C ALA A 198 -0.12 1.65 9.08
N THR A 199 -1.00 1.03 8.28
CA THR A 199 -0.98 1.13 6.81
C THR A 199 -1.30 2.54 6.35
N PHE A 200 -2.33 3.13 6.93
CA PHE A 200 -2.68 4.53 6.66
C PHE A 200 -1.47 5.44 6.91
N ARG A 201 -0.81 5.33 8.06
CA ARG A 201 0.35 6.15 8.38
C ARG A 201 1.57 5.86 7.50
N ALA A 202 1.79 4.61 7.11
CA ALA A 202 2.87 4.25 6.19
C ALA A 202 2.67 4.87 4.80
N LEU A 203 1.44 4.87 4.28
CA LEU A 203 1.11 5.50 3.01
C LEU A 203 1.12 7.03 3.08
N ALA A 204 0.65 7.60 4.19
CA ALA A 204 0.79 9.04 4.42
C ALA A 204 2.26 9.46 4.46
N LEU A 205 3.12 8.71 5.17
CA LEU A 205 4.57 8.93 5.16
C LEU A 205 5.14 8.82 3.75
N TYR A 206 4.77 7.78 3.00
CA TYR A 206 5.21 7.61 1.61
C TYR A 206 4.86 8.81 0.74
N GLU A 207 3.60 9.28 0.76
CA GLU A 207 3.16 10.39 -0.07
C GLU A 207 3.82 11.71 0.34
N TYR A 208 4.03 11.98 1.63
CA TYR A 208 4.82 13.12 2.08
C TYR A 208 6.27 13.04 1.60
N LEU A 209 6.90 11.88 1.72
CA LEU A 209 8.29 11.70 1.28
C LEU A 209 8.43 11.78 -0.25
N CYS A 210 7.42 11.35 -1.00
CA CYS A 210 7.34 11.57 -2.44
C CYS A 210 7.21 13.06 -2.77
N TYR A 211 6.35 13.80 -2.07
CA TYR A 211 6.17 15.24 -2.27
C TYR A 211 7.42 16.07 -1.94
N ALA A 212 8.27 15.57 -1.02
CA ALA A 212 9.56 16.19 -0.73
C ALA A 212 10.53 16.14 -1.93
N ARG A 213 10.29 15.26 -2.92
CA ARG A 213 11.10 15.15 -4.14
C ARG A 213 10.56 16.05 -5.25
N PRO A 214 11.42 16.61 -6.13
CA PRO A 214 10.97 17.42 -7.27
C PRO A 214 10.09 16.65 -8.26
N ASP A 215 10.30 15.34 -8.38
CA ASP A 215 9.57 14.44 -9.28
C ASP A 215 8.30 13.84 -8.65
N CYS A 216 7.94 14.26 -7.43
CA CYS A 216 6.83 13.70 -6.65
C CYS A 216 6.86 12.17 -6.53
N GLY A 217 8.06 11.56 -6.53
CA GLY A 217 8.26 10.12 -6.44
C GLY A 217 8.17 9.37 -7.78
N ALA A 218 8.09 10.04 -8.92
CA ALA A 218 7.96 9.39 -10.23
C ALA A 218 9.15 8.47 -10.59
N ALA A 219 10.36 8.77 -10.11
CA ALA A 219 11.54 7.93 -10.35
C ALA A 219 11.78 6.84 -9.28
N LEU A 220 10.90 6.74 -8.27
CA LEU A 220 11.02 5.74 -7.22
C LEU A 220 10.48 4.37 -7.68
N PRO A 221 10.99 3.26 -7.12
CA PRO A 221 10.39 1.95 -7.32
C PRO A 221 8.91 1.96 -6.92
N GLU A 222 8.04 1.52 -7.82
CA GLU A 222 6.61 1.43 -7.53
C GLU A 222 6.34 0.45 -6.38
N ILE A 223 5.39 0.81 -5.51
CA ILE A 223 4.80 -0.14 -4.57
C ILE A 223 4.18 -1.29 -5.38
N PRO A 224 4.42 -2.57 -5.03
CA PRO A 224 3.85 -3.71 -5.72
C PRO A 224 2.35 -3.55 -6.01
N THR A 225 1.92 -3.84 -7.23
CA THR A 225 0.57 -3.49 -7.71
C THR A 225 -0.58 -4.20 -6.99
N ASP A 226 -0.27 -5.24 -6.22
CA ASP A 226 -1.17 -6.00 -5.37
C ASP A 226 -1.33 -5.37 -3.96
N LEU A 227 -0.50 -4.39 -3.61
CA LEU A 227 -0.59 -3.58 -2.40
C LEU A 227 -1.23 -2.21 -2.71
N PRO A 228 -1.86 -1.55 -1.73
CA PRO A 228 -2.33 -0.18 -1.93
C PRO A 228 -1.13 0.76 -2.11
N GLY A 229 -1.03 1.40 -3.28
CA GLY A 229 0.07 2.31 -3.61
C GLY A 229 -0.15 3.77 -3.20
N SER A 230 -1.32 4.11 -2.67
CA SER A 230 -1.68 5.45 -2.19
C SER A 230 -2.75 5.38 -1.11
N LEU A 231 -2.93 6.47 -0.36
CA LEU A 231 -3.99 6.64 0.63
C LEU A 231 -5.38 6.54 -0.02
N ALA A 232 -5.55 7.07 -1.22
CA ALA A 232 -6.80 6.95 -1.96
C ALA A 232 -7.10 5.48 -2.32
N ALA A 233 -6.09 4.76 -2.83
CA ALA A 233 -6.21 3.33 -3.13
C ALA A 233 -6.51 2.52 -1.86
N PHE A 234 -5.87 2.85 -0.73
CA PHE A 234 -6.12 2.22 0.56
C PHE A 234 -7.54 2.47 1.09
N ARG A 235 -8.08 3.69 0.93
CA ARG A 235 -9.47 4.02 1.30
C ARG A 235 -10.49 3.19 0.53
N ILE A 236 -10.25 2.97 -0.75
CA ILE A 236 -11.05 2.03 -1.55
C ILE A 236 -10.87 0.60 -1.05
N HIS A 237 -9.63 0.15 -0.87
CA HIS A 237 -9.34 -1.22 -0.46
C HIS A 237 -9.99 -1.55 0.90
N SER A 238 -9.97 -0.61 1.84
CA SER A 238 -10.60 -0.74 3.16
C SER A 238 -12.14 -0.67 3.14
N THR A 239 -12.75 -0.13 2.08
CA THR A 239 -14.21 0.06 1.99
C THR A 239 -14.93 -0.92 1.07
N LEU A 240 -14.26 -1.52 0.07
CA LEU A 240 -14.96 -2.19 -1.05
C LEU A 240 -14.92 -3.71 -1.13
N THR A 241 -14.06 -4.42 -0.40
CA THR A 241 -13.89 -5.87 -0.62
C THR A 241 -13.65 -6.55 0.73
N SER A 242 -14.34 -7.63 1.12
CA SER A 242 -14.24 -9.02 0.63
C SER A 242 -12.81 -9.56 0.46
N LEU A 243 -11.82 -8.70 0.20
CA LEU A 243 -10.41 -8.84 0.60
C LEU A 243 -10.29 -8.28 2.02
N SER A 244 -11.02 -8.90 2.94
CA SER A 244 -10.89 -8.61 4.36
C SER A 244 -9.43 -8.86 4.75
N TRP A 245 -8.61 -7.82 4.70
CA TRP A 245 -7.54 -7.70 5.68
C TRP A 245 -8.25 -7.94 7.01
N PRO A 246 -7.91 -9.00 7.74
CA PRO A 246 -8.62 -9.35 8.94
C PRO A 246 -8.65 -8.12 9.82
N THR A 247 -9.77 -7.87 10.48
CA THR A 247 -9.77 -6.93 11.59
C THR A 247 -8.58 -7.30 12.48
N PRO A 248 -7.60 -6.40 12.65
CA PRO A 248 -6.39 -6.74 13.37
C PRO A 248 -6.78 -6.99 14.83
N LYS A 249 -7.07 -8.24 15.18
CA LYS A 249 -7.01 -8.70 16.56
C LYS A 249 -5.55 -8.47 16.94
N LYS A 250 -5.26 -7.45 17.75
CA LYS A 250 -3.92 -7.05 18.25
C LYS A 250 -2.81 -7.89 17.60
N SER A 251 -2.30 -7.45 16.44
CA SER A 251 -1.58 -8.33 15.52
C SER A 251 -0.58 -9.20 16.27
N ALA A 252 -0.74 -10.53 16.18
CA ALA A 252 0.13 -11.54 16.74
C ALA A 252 1.61 -11.41 16.32
N PHE A 253 1.86 -10.53 15.35
CA PHE A 253 3.12 -10.34 14.68
C PHE A 253 3.68 -8.94 14.90
N LEU A 254 4.98 -8.92 15.13
CA LEU A 254 5.83 -7.75 15.09
C LEU A 254 6.61 -7.77 13.78
N THR A 255 6.92 -6.59 13.25
CA THR A 255 7.82 -6.50 12.09
C THR A 255 9.06 -5.75 12.52
N ARG A 256 10.24 -6.32 12.26
CA ARG A 256 11.52 -5.78 12.70
C ARG A 256 12.53 -5.71 11.55
N GLN A 257 13.31 -4.65 11.48
CA GLN A 257 14.44 -4.51 10.57
C GLN A 257 15.63 -5.35 11.05
N LEU A 258 16.23 -6.09 10.12
CA LEU A 258 17.45 -6.86 10.34
C LEU A 258 18.67 -5.99 10.05
N THR A 259 19.85 -6.44 10.49
CA THR A 259 21.14 -5.79 10.19
C THR A 259 21.44 -5.73 8.69
N SER A 260 20.85 -6.64 7.89
CA SER A 260 20.91 -6.62 6.43
C SER A 260 20.04 -5.53 5.78
N GLY A 261 19.22 -4.81 6.57
CA GLY A 261 18.25 -3.83 6.09
C GLY A 261 16.90 -4.44 5.67
N LEU A 262 16.81 -5.76 5.50
CA LEU A 262 15.55 -6.46 5.23
C LEU A 262 14.65 -6.46 6.47
N TYR A 263 13.35 -6.64 6.23
CA TYR A 263 12.37 -6.76 7.32
C TYR A 263 12.00 -8.22 7.60
N ARG A 264 11.70 -8.51 8.86
CA ARG A 264 11.24 -9.82 9.32
C ARG A 264 9.92 -9.68 10.07
N LEU A 265 8.96 -10.51 9.70
CA LEU A 265 7.69 -10.68 10.40
C LEU A 265 7.85 -11.78 11.45
N GLU A 266 7.71 -11.44 12.72
CA GLU A 266 7.96 -12.35 13.85
C GLU A 266 6.70 -12.52 14.68
N MET A 267 6.37 -13.75 15.01
CA MET A 267 5.23 -14.04 15.88
C MET A 267 5.61 -13.83 17.36
N THR A 268 5.05 -12.80 17.99
CA THR A 268 5.44 -12.39 19.35
C THR A 268 4.56 -13.05 20.42
N SER A 269 3.25 -12.90 20.34
CA SER A 269 2.32 -13.53 21.29
C SER A 269 0.94 -13.65 20.67
N CYS A 270 0.44 -14.88 20.55
CA CYS A 270 -0.92 -15.14 20.10
C CYS A 270 -1.45 -16.43 20.72
N ALA A 271 -2.78 -16.58 20.70
CA ALA A 271 -3.44 -17.79 21.15
C ALA A 271 -2.87 -19.07 20.49
N MET A 272 -2.30 -18.97 19.29
CA MET A 272 -1.66 -20.11 18.62
C MET A 272 -0.41 -20.62 19.35
N LYS A 273 0.37 -19.77 20.04
CA LYS A 273 1.51 -20.26 20.85
C LYS A 273 1.04 -21.13 22.01
N ASN A 274 -0.13 -20.81 22.57
CA ASN A 274 -0.75 -21.62 23.63
C ASN A 274 -1.36 -22.91 23.08
N GLN A 275 -1.92 -22.85 21.87
CA GLN A 275 -2.54 -24.01 21.20
C GLN A 275 -1.51 -24.98 20.61
N TYR A 276 -0.36 -24.48 20.16
CA TYR A 276 0.69 -25.26 19.49
C TYR A 276 2.06 -24.98 20.16
N PRO A 277 2.48 -25.80 21.15
CA PRO A 277 3.71 -25.57 21.91
C PRO A 277 4.99 -25.43 21.08
N ILE A 278 5.04 -26.06 19.90
CA ILE A 278 6.16 -25.92 18.96
C ILE A 278 6.42 -24.47 18.53
N LEU A 279 5.37 -23.64 18.49
CA LEU A 279 5.48 -22.22 18.17
C LEU A 279 6.04 -21.38 19.33
N ALA A 280 5.94 -21.88 20.56
CA ALA A 280 6.56 -21.26 21.73
C ALA A 280 8.06 -21.57 21.79
N THR A 281 8.48 -22.78 21.39
CA THR A 281 9.88 -23.21 21.45
C THR A 281 10.71 -22.78 20.23
N ARG A 282 10.16 -22.86 19.01
CA ARG A 282 10.89 -22.54 17.78
C ARG A 282 10.67 -21.12 17.27
N SER A 283 9.60 -20.45 17.71
CA SER A 283 9.08 -19.20 17.13
C SER A 283 8.76 -19.32 15.64
N PHE A 284 7.95 -18.40 15.10
CA PHE A 284 7.73 -18.29 13.65
C PHE A 284 8.25 -16.95 13.17
N GLN A 285 9.02 -16.98 12.07
CA GLN A 285 9.69 -15.82 11.50
C GLN A 285 9.66 -15.88 9.98
N LEU A 286 9.19 -14.85 9.30
CA LEU A 286 9.13 -14.77 7.84
C LEU A 286 9.89 -13.54 7.36
N THR A 287 10.92 -13.74 6.53
CA THR A 287 11.68 -12.62 5.96
C THR A 287 10.87 -12.01 4.81
N LEU A 288 10.71 -10.68 4.83
CA LEU A 288 10.03 -9.93 3.80
C LEU A 288 11.07 -9.45 2.75
N PRO A 289 10.79 -9.56 1.44
CA PRO A 289 11.70 -9.26 0.34
C PRO A 289 11.69 -7.76 0.06
N THR A 290 11.89 -6.96 1.10
CA THR A 290 11.90 -5.52 1.01
C THR A 290 12.80 -4.91 2.07
N THR A 291 13.47 -3.83 1.68
CA THR A 291 14.19 -2.91 2.57
C THR A 291 13.40 -1.63 2.82
N SER A 292 12.21 -1.48 2.22
CA SER A 292 11.33 -0.33 2.43
C SER A 292 10.44 -0.56 3.65
N ALA A 293 10.57 0.32 4.63
CA ALA A 293 9.70 0.35 5.81
C ALA A 293 8.21 0.40 5.44
N ILE A 294 7.89 1.18 4.40
CA ILE A 294 6.53 1.39 3.91
C ILE A 294 5.98 0.08 3.37
N VAL A 295 6.71 -0.55 2.44
CA VAL A 295 6.30 -1.84 1.85
C VAL A 295 6.24 -2.94 2.91
N ALA A 296 7.16 -2.95 3.88
CA ALA A 296 7.13 -3.91 4.99
C ALA A 296 5.84 -3.80 5.83
N THR A 297 5.40 -2.57 6.14
CA THR A 297 4.11 -2.33 6.83
C THR A 297 2.92 -2.80 6.00
N LEU A 298 2.92 -2.55 4.68
CA LEU A 298 1.84 -3.02 3.79
C LEU A 298 1.80 -4.56 3.70
N LEU A 299 2.97 -5.20 3.54
CA LEU A 299 3.09 -6.64 3.46
C LEU A 299 2.65 -7.33 4.74
N LYS A 300 2.99 -6.78 5.91
CA LYS A 300 2.54 -7.30 7.21
C LYS A 300 1.02 -7.45 7.24
N GLU A 301 0.30 -6.41 6.85
CA GLU A 301 -1.16 -6.35 6.96
C GLU A 301 -1.83 -7.27 5.94
N ARG A 302 -1.27 -7.38 4.73
CA ARG A 302 -1.69 -8.40 3.73
C ARG A 302 -1.48 -9.83 4.24
N LEU A 303 -0.32 -10.10 4.84
CA LEU A 303 0.13 -11.47 5.14
C LEU A 303 -0.40 -12.00 6.47
N ALA A 304 -0.72 -11.16 7.44
CA ALA A 304 -1.07 -11.59 8.80
C ALA A 304 -2.14 -12.70 8.82
N SER A 305 -3.24 -12.54 8.06
CA SER A 305 -4.28 -13.58 7.96
C SER A 305 -3.78 -14.89 7.38
N ALA A 306 -3.00 -14.79 6.31
CA ALA A 306 -2.54 -15.92 5.54
C ALA A 306 -1.55 -16.74 6.37
N VAL A 307 -0.67 -16.06 7.10
CA VAL A 307 0.25 -16.67 8.06
C VAL A 307 -0.52 -17.41 9.14
N GLU A 308 -1.49 -16.78 9.80
CA GLU A 308 -2.29 -17.45 10.85
C GLU A 308 -3.04 -18.67 10.31
N SER A 309 -3.73 -18.52 9.18
CA SER A 309 -4.53 -19.60 8.60
C SER A 309 -3.67 -20.77 8.13
N THR A 310 -2.51 -20.49 7.52
CA THR A 310 -1.58 -21.51 7.04
C THR A 310 -0.93 -22.26 8.20
N LEU A 311 -0.54 -21.54 9.26
CA LEU A 311 -0.01 -22.17 10.47
C LEU A 311 -1.06 -23.06 11.14
N GLN A 312 -2.29 -22.58 11.31
CA GLN A 312 -3.38 -23.38 11.88
C GLN A 312 -3.65 -24.64 11.05
N LEU A 313 -3.72 -24.52 9.73
CA LEU A 313 -4.01 -25.64 8.84
C LEU A 313 -2.94 -26.75 8.93
N ASN A 314 -1.66 -26.37 8.91
CA ASN A 314 -0.58 -27.36 8.95
C ASN A 314 -0.37 -27.94 10.36
N LEU A 315 -0.48 -27.13 11.42
CA LEU A 315 -0.24 -27.58 12.79
C LEU A 315 -1.42 -28.32 13.42
N ARG A 316 -2.65 -28.14 12.91
CA ARG A 316 -3.83 -28.88 13.35
C ARG A 316 -3.73 -30.38 13.09
N LEU A 317 -3.06 -30.79 12.01
CA LEU A 317 -2.88 -32.20 11.67
C LEU A 317 -1.79 -32.84 12.53
N ALA A 318 -0.66 -32.16 12.69
CA ALA A 318 0.43 -32.55 13.60
C ALA A 318 1.30 -31.33 13.92
N ALA A 319 1.55 -31.05 15.21
CA ALA A 319 2.38 -29.93 15.65
C ALA A 319 3.88 -30.31 15.69
N THR A 320 4.44 -30.71 14.55
CA THR A 320 5.82 -31.17 14.41
C THR A 320 6.69 -30.19 13.62
N GLU A 321 8.01 -30.35 13.68
CA GLU A 321 8.95 -29.51 12.92
C GLU A 321 8.70 -29.60 11.41
N THR A 322 8.33 -30.78 10.91
CA THR A 322 7.97 -30.99 9.50
C THR A 322 6.74 -30.17 9.08
N SER A 323 5.71 -30.12 9.92
CA SER A 323 4.51 -29.32 9.65
C SER A 323 4.81 -27.82 9.68
N LEU A 324 5.67 -27.38 10.59
CA LEU A 324 6.11 -25.99 10.67
C LEU A 324 6.94 -25.61 9.44
N ALA A 325 7.89 -26.45 9.03
CA ALA A 325 8.71 -26.24 7.83
C ALA A 325 7.85 -26.19 6.55
N LYS A 326 6.84 -27.06 6.45
CA LYS A 326 5.87 -27.04 5.35
C LYS A 326 5.06 -25.74 5.32
N ALA A 327 4.59 -25.27 6.47
CA ALA A 327 3.91 -23.98 6.57
C ALA A 327 4.83 -22.82 6.14
N HIS A 328 6.09 -22.85 6.56
CA HIS A 328 7.11 -21.90 6.15
C HIS A 328 7.28 -21.84 4.63
N GLN A 329 7.49 -22.99 3.98
CA GLN A 329 7.67 -23.08 2.53
C GLN A 329 6.45 -22.56 1.77
N GLN A 330 5.23 -22.85 2.25
CA GLN A 330 4.00 -22.33 1.66
C GLN A 330 3.91 -20.81 1.77
N LEU A 331 4.30 -20.25 2.91
CA LEU A 331 4.25 -18.82 3.17
C LEU A 331 5.33 -18.05 2.41
N GLU A 332 6.52 -18.62 2.23
CA GLU A 332 7.56 -18.03 1.37
C GLU A 332 7.05 -17.85 -0.07
N GLY A 333 6.27 -18.81 -0.59
CA GLY A 333 5.64 -18.68 -1.91
C GLY A 333 4.59 -17.56 -2.04
N LEU A 334 4.03 -17.06 -0.94
CA LEU A 334 3.04 -15.95 -0.94
C LEU A 334 3.69 -14.56 -0.86
N VAL A 335 4.99 -14.54 -0.56
CA VAL A 335 5.75 -13.32 -0.34
C VAL A 335 6.46 -12.86 -1.62
N VAL A 336 6.65 -13.77 -2.59
CA VAL A 336 7.28 -13.57 -3.90
C VAL A 336 6.40 -12.78 -4.87
#